data_AF-A0A0C2ISE0-F1
#
_entry.id   AF-A0A0C2ISE0-F1
#
_cell.length_a   1.000
_cell.length_b   1.000
_cell.length_c   1.000
_cell.angle_alpha   90.00
_cell.angle_beta   90.00
_cell.angle_gamma   90.00
#
_symmetry.space_group_name_H-M   'P 1'
#
loop_
_entity.id
_entity.type
_entity.pdbx_description
1 polymer ?
#
loop_
_entity_poly.entity_id
_entity_poly.type
_entity_poly.pdbx_seq_one_letter_code
_entity_poly.pdbx_strand_id
1 'polypeptide(L)'
;MAIRAEERYKSIRAPHKIKGGVSGCGYNIFVGGNGGAKPRHAELLAKDVPPEEVIPILDRYLIFYIRTADRLQRTARWLESLPGGITYLKEVVLEDKLGICADMEKQMQELVDSYFCEWTEILADPVRQRVFRQFDNTDEDVETVEVVVEREQTRPTYWSQESASEDFRSHHWSQLAWEPLLETKHFDADGRSSAQIKRGDTQLAVFRVRGRYYATQQMCPHKRAFVLSDGLVGEQAAAANENCASNGDSGGGSKYWVSCPYHKRNFDLNGDMPGRCSSDDSLSIATFAAEERDDGWVYLNLPPVEELDALLGTSRWKTRKEEAGDPFQRLDQKLGKSQKGRKGRKPTDIQPPSLQTVSIGW
;
A
#
# COMPACT_ATOMS: atom_id res chain seq x y z
N MET A 1 -1.76 -11.71 31.44
CA MET A 1 -2.04 -12.70 30.37
C MET A 1 -2.18 -12.04 29.00
N ALA A 2 -3.01 -11.02 28.81
CA ALA A 2 -3.22 -10.39 27.49
C ALA A 2 -1.92 -9.99 26.76
N ILE A 3 -1.05 -9.19 27.40
CA ILE A 3 0.25 -8.79 26.83
C ILE A 3 1.12 -10.00 26.47
N ARG A 4 1.14 -11.05 27.30
CA ARG A 4 1.90 -12.28 27.03
C ARG A 4 1.40 -12.99 25.77
N ALA A 5 0.08 -13.05 25.56
CA ALA A 5 -0.49 -13.66 24.36
C ALA A 5 -0.22 -12.80 23.11
N GLU A 6 -0.31 -11.47 23.22
CA GLU A 6 0.02 -10.55 22.14
C GLU A 6 1.49 -10.68 21.73
N GLU A 7 2.41 -10.62 22.70
CA GLU A 7 3.85 -10.75 22.46
C GLU A 7 4.23 -12.12 21.89
N ARG A 8 3.56 -13.22 22.31
CA ARG A 8 3.85 -14.55 21.77
C ARG A 8 3.38 -14.70 20.32
N TYR A 9 2.23 -14.14 19.95
CA TYR A 9 1.56 -14.47 18.68
C TYR A 9 1.67 -13.39 17.59
N LYS A 10 2.46 -12.33 17.82
CA LYS A 10 2.58 -11.14 16.95
C LYS A 10 2.99 -11.39 15.48
N SER A 11 3.59 -12.53 15.16
CA SER A 11 4.12 -12.82 13.82
C SER A 11 3.52 -14.04 13.13
N ILE A 12 2.54 -14.69 13.77
CA ILE A 12 2.02 -15.95 13.27
C ILE A 12 1.29 -15.72 11.95
N ARG A 13 1.75 -16.42 10.91
CA ARG A 13 1.05 -16.53 9.64
C ARG A 13 0.05 -17.67 9.74
N ALA A 14 -1.22 -17.35 9.54
CA ALA A 14 -2.30 -18.32 9.55
C ALA A 14 -3.07 -18.32 8.21
N PRO A 15 -3.79 -19.41 7.86
CA PRO A 15 -4.50 -19.52 6.59
C PRO A 15 -5.47 -18.36 6.30
N HIS A 16 -6.09 -17.80 7.36
CA HIS A 16 -6.82 -16.54 7.31
C HIS A 16 -6.89 -15.89 8.71
N LYS A 17 -7.96 -15.14 9.00
CA LYS A 17 -8.16 -14.33 10.21
C LYS A 17 -8.49 -15.25 11.38
N ILE A 18 -7.70 -15.15 12.43
CA ILE A 18 -7.94 -15.79 13.72
C ILE A 18 -8.98 -14.97 14.50
N LYS A 19 -9.92 -15.67 15.16
CA LYS A 19 -10.90 -15.07 16.08
C LYS A 19 -11.12 -15.99 17.27
N GLY A 20 -10.92 -15.42 18.45
CA GLY A 20 -11.10 -16.06 19.75
C GLY A 20 -11.04 -15.02 20.85
N GLY A 21 -11.07 -15.48 22.10
CA GLY A 21 -10.96 -14.61 23.27
C GLY A 21 -10.58 -15.39 24.51
N VAL A 22 -9.91 -14.71 25.44
CA VAL A 22 -9.57 -15.24 26.76
C VAL A 22 -10.13 -14.29 27.82
N SER A 23 -11.02 -14.77 28.70
CA SER A 23 -11.64 -13.95 29.77
C SER A 23 -10.88 -14.05 31.11
N GLY A 24 -11.01 -13.06 32.00
CA GLY A 24 -10.37 -13.05 33.33
C GLY A 24 -11.18 -13.74 34.46
N CYS A 25 -10.52 -13.98 35.61
CA CYS A 25 -10.99 -14.74 36.81
C CYS A 25 -11.31 -16.21 36.54
N GLY A 26 -10.26 -17.06 36.45
CA GLY A 26 -10.33 -18.38 35.83
C GLY A 26 -10.39 -18.20 34.31
N TYR A 27 -9.33 -18.55 33.58
CA TYR A 27 -9.27 -18.18 32.16
C TYR A 27 -10.20 -19.09 31.35
N ASN A 28 -11.17 -18.50 30.66
CA ASN A 28 -11.99 -19.22 29.69
C ASN A 28 -11.49 -18.92 28.29
N ILE A 29 -11.25 -19.97 27.52
CA ILE A 29 -10.71 -19.89 26.16
C ILE A 29 -11.86 -20.10 25.18
N PHE A 30 -12.14 -19.09 24.36
CA PHE A 30 -13.18 -19.12 23.33
C PHE A 30 -12.57 -19.10 21.92
N VAL A 31 -13.10 -19.90 21.00
CA VAL A 31 -12.55 -20.12 19.65
C VAL A 31 -13.63 -20.13 18.56
N GLY A 32 -13.25 -19.96 17.29
CA GLY A 32 -14.17 -20.22 16.16
C GLY A 32 -15.26 -19.17 15.92
N GLY A 33 -15.07 -17.92 16.32
CA GLY A 33 -16.02 -16.83 16.09
C GLY A 33 -15.93 -16.19 14.69
N ASN A 34 -17.00 -15.51 14.25
CA ASN A 34 -17.00 -14.68 13.05
C ASN A 34 -17.78 -13.37 13.27
N GLY A 35 -17.26 -12.29 12.71
CA GLY A 35 -17.82 -10.94 12.82
C GLY A 35 -17.94 -10.27 11.46
N GLY A 36 -18.16 -11.08 10.41
CA GLY A 36 -18.38 -10.60 9.05
C GLY A 36 -19.87 -10.68 8.69
N ALA A 37 -20.16 -10.77 7.38
CA ALA A 37 -21.52 -10.80 6.85
C ALA A 37 -22.42 -11.89 7.47
N LYS A 38 -21.84 -13.04 7.83
CA LYS A 38 -22.50 -14.11 8.60
C LYS A 38 -21.86 -14.16 10.00
N PRO A 39 -22.37 -13.41 10.98
CA PRO A 39 -21.82 -13.41 12.34
C PRO A 39 -21.99 -14.78 13.00
N ARG A 40 -21.03 -15.17 13.83
CA ARG A 40 -21.03 -16.41 14.61
C ARG A 40 -20.36 -16.15 15.95
N HIS A 41 -21.00 -16.56 17.04
CA HIS A 41 -20.38 -16.51 18.35
C HIS A 41 -19.20 -17.48 18.43
N ALA A 42 -18.18 -17.11 19.21
CA ALA A 42 -17.12 -18.05 19.55
C ALA A 42 -17.65 -19.11 20.51
N GLU A 43 -17.08 -20.30 20.45
CA GLU A 43 -17.43 -21.46 21.25
C GLU A 43 -16.39 -21.67 22.36
N LEU A 44 -16.84 -22.17 23.52
CA LEU A 44 -15.98 -22.40 24.68
C LEU A 44 -15.11 -23.66 24.48
N LEU A 45 -13.80 -23.48 24.35
CA LEU A 45 -12.81 -24.55 24.25
C LEU A 45 -12.49 -25.11 25.64
N ALA A 46 -12.05 -24.25 26.56
CA ALA A 46 -11.64 -24.63 27.91
C ALA A 46 -12.14 -23.59 28.92
N LYS A 47 -12.49 -24.06 30.13
CA LYS A 47 -13.07 -23.25 31.20
C LYS A 47 -12.18 -23.29 32.44
N ASP A 48 -12.11 -22.20 33.19
CA ASP A 48 -11.42 -22.11 34.48
C ASP A 48 -9.93 -22.54 34.40
N VAL A 49 -9.29 -22.24 33.26
CA VAL A 49 -7.91 -22.64 32.96
C VAL A 49 -6.92 -21.85 33.83
N PRO A 50 -5.92 -22.52 34.43
CA PRO A 50 -4.88 -21.83 35.18
C PRO A 50 -3.93 -21.07 34.24
N PRO A 51 -3.30 -19.97 34.69
CA PRO A 51 -2.47 -19.11 33.83
C PRO A 51 -1.38 -19.84 33.02
N GLU A 52 -0.79 -20.89 33.59
CA GLU A 52 0.28 -21.69 33.00
C GLU A 52 -0.18 -22.55 31.80
N GLU A 53 -1.44 -22.97 31.76
CA GLU A 53 -1.99 -23.82 30.70
C GLU A 53 -2.62 -23.04 29.54
N VAL A 54 -2.90 -21.75 29.73
CA VAL A 54 -3.51 -20.91 28.68
C VAL A 54 -2.68 -20.90 27.41
N ILE A 55 -1.36 -20.74 27.52
CA ILE A 55 -0.47 -20.68 26.36
C ILE A 55 -0.37 -22.04 25.66
N PRO A 56 -0.06 -23.16 26.33
CA PRO A 56 -0.08 -24.48 25.71
C PRO A 56 -1.38 -24.79 24.94
N ILE A 57 -2.55 -24.50 25.54
CA ILE A 57 -3.84 -24.74 24.87
C ILE A 57 -3.99 -23.89 23.60
N LEU A 58 -3.57 -22.62 23.65
CA LEU A 58 -3.61 -21.73 22.49
C LEU A 58 -2.61 -22.14 21.41
N ASP A 59 -1.39 -22.54 21.77
CA ASP A 59 -0.36 -23.04 20.85
C ASP A 59 -0.90 -24.22 20.03
N ARG A 60 -1.44 -25.22 20.74
CA ARG A 60 -2.08 -26.41 20.15
C ARG A 60 -3.23 -26.03 19.24
N TYR A 61 -4.15 -25.18 19.70
CA TYR A 61 -5.29 -24.71 18.91
C TYR A 61 -4.84 -24.02 17.61
N LEU A 62 -3.89 -23.08 17.71
CA LEU A 62 -3.43 -22.30 16.58
C LEU A 62 -2.66 -23.15 15.57
N ILE A 63 -1.75 -24.02 16.02
CA ILE A 63 -1.05 -24.94 15.11
C ILE A 63 -2.01 -25.93 14.48
N PHE A 64 -2.96 -26.48 15.23
CA PHE A 64 -3.95 -27.38 14.67
C PHE A 64 -4.79 -26.69 13.57
N TYR A 65 -5.20 -25.44 13.80
CA TYR A 65 -5.84 -24.62 12.78
C TYR A 65 -4.93 -24.38 11.56
N ILE A 66 -3.67 -23.99 11.77
CA ILE A 66 -2.71 -23.74 10.69
C ILE A 66 -2.48 -24.99 9.82
N ARG A 67 -2.41 -26.17 10.45
CA ARG A 67 -2.16 -27.45 9.76
C ARG A 67 -3.36 -27.97 8.98
N THR A 68 -4.58 -27.73 9.47
CA THR A 68 -5.77 -28.46 8.98
C THR A 68 -6.78 -27.60 8.26
N ALA A 69 -6.70 -26.27 8.35
CA ALA A 69 -7.62 -25.38 7.65
C ALA A 69 -7.26 -25.19 6.18
N ASP A 70 -8.29 -25.05 5.35
CA ASP A 70 -8.14 -24.73 3.94
C ASP A 70 -7.61 -23.30 3.74
N ARG A 71 -7.07 -23.05 2.55
CA ARG A 71 -6.63 -21.71 2.14
C ARG A 71 -7.78 -20.71 2.24
N LEU A 72 -7.52 -19.55 2.86
CA LEU A 72 -8.52 -18.51 3.10
C LEU A 72 -9.74 -18.99 3.92
N GLN A 73 -9.61 -20.06 4.70
CA GLN A 73 -10.67 -20.52 5.59
C GLN A 73 -10.56 -19.84 6.95
N ARG A 74 -11.64 -19.23 7.43
CA ARG A 74 -11.70 -18.61 8.76
C ARG A 74 -11.95 -19.65 9.85
N THR A 75 -11.46 -19.40 11.07
CA THR A 75 -11.58 -20.31 12.22
C THR A 75 -13.00 -20.80 12.47
N ALA A 76 -14.03 -19.96 12.27
CA ALA A 76 -15.42 -20.35 12.40
C ALA A 76 -15.85 -21.45 11.42
N ARG A 77 -15.50 -21.31 10.14
CA ARG A 77 -15.85 -22.27 9.08
C ARG A 77 -15.02 -23.53 9.19
N TRP A 78 -13.76 -23.37 9.57
CA TRP A 78 -12.88 -24.48 9.88
C TRP A 78 -13.44 -25.32 11.02
N LEU A 79 -13.86 -24.70 12.12
CA LEU A 79 -14.45 -25.42 13.26
C LEU A 79 -15.72 -26.17 12.87
N GLU A 80 -16.59 -25.59 12.02
CA GLU A 80 -17.78 -26.27 11.49
C GLU A 80 -17.45 -27.47 10.60
N SER A 81 -16.30 -27.42 9.89
CA SER A 81 -15.87 -28.51 9.01
C SER A 81 -15.22 -29.68 9.74
N LEU A 82 -14.81 -29.50 11.01
CA LEU A 82 -14.25 -30.60 11.79
C LEU A 82 -15.34 -31.63 12.12
N PRO A 83 -15.02 -32.94 12.08
CA PRO A 83 -15.98 -33.98 12.42
C PRO A 83 -16.39 -33.83 13.89
N GLY A 84 -17.65 -33.51 14.17
CA GLY A 84 -18.11 -33.24 15.54
C GLY A 84 -17.74 -31.86 16.10
N GLY A 85 -17.19 -30.97 15.25
CA GLY A 85 -16.95 -29.56 15.56
C GLY A 85 -16.08 -29.32 16.79
N ILE A 86 -16.60 -28.54 17.75
CA ILE A 86 -15.89 -28.18 18.98
C ILE A 86 -15.56 -29.40 19.86
N THR A 87 -16.37 -30.45 19.84
CA THR A 87 -16.13 -31.66 20.65
C THR A 87 -14.83 -32.33 20.21
N TYR A 88 -14.68 -32.55 18.91
CA TYR A 88 -13.45 -33.13 18.38
C TYR A 88 -12.23 -32.22 18.60
N LEU A 89 -12.40 -30.90 18.47
CA LEU A 89 -11.33 -29.96 18.76
C LEU A 89 -10.86 -30.08 20.23
N LYS A 90 -11.78 -30.25 21.19
CA LYS A 90 -11.43 -30.46 22.61
C LYS A 90 -10.66 -31.76 22.80
N GLU A 91 -11.12 -32.85 22.21
CA GLU A 91 -10.43 -34.15 22.29
C GLU A 91 -9.00 -34.06 21.75
N VAL A 92 -8.78 -33.33 20.65
CA VAL A 92 -7.43 -33.16 20.07
C VAL A 92 -6.55 -32.25 20.92
N VAL A 93 -7.06 -31.11 21.37
CA VAL A 93 -6.24 -30.04 21.99
C VAL A 93 -6.07 -30.21 23.51
N LEU A 94 -7.09 -30.74 24.19
CA LEU A 94 -7.10 -30.89 25.65
C LEU A 94 -6.77 -32.31 26.10
N GLU A 95 -7.26 -33.32 25.38
CA GLU A 95 -7.12 -34.73 25.75
C GLU A 95 -6.00 -35.45 24.98
N ASP A 96 -5.30 -34.72 24.10
CA ASP A 96 -4.23 -35.23 23.22
C ASP A 96 -4.62 -36.51 22.47
N LYS A 97 -5.86 -36.58 21.97
CA LYS A 97 -6.41 -37.75 21.27
C LYS A 97 -5.54 -38.26 20.12
N LEU A 98 -4.74 -37.38 19.50
CA LEU A 98 -3.85 -37.69 18.38
C LEU A 98 -2.39 -37.92 18.80
N GLY A 99 -2.00 -37.64 20.04
CA GLY A 99 -0.63 -37.77 20.53
C GLY A 99 0.35 -36.75 19.93
N ILE A 100 -0.13 -35.57 19.51
CA ILE A 100 0.66 -34.55 18.78
C ILE A 100 0.74 -33.21 19.53
N CYS A 101 0.20 -33.10 20.75
CA CYS A 101 0.20 -31.83 21.48
C CYS A 101 1.60 -31.28 21.71
N ALA A 102 2.55 -32.12 22.12
CA ALA A 102 3.95 -31.71 22.31
C ALA A 102 4.60 -31.22 21.01
N ASP A 103 4.34 -31.89 19.88
CA ASP A 103 4.85 -31.48 18.57
C ASP A 103 4.24 -30.15 18.10
N MET A 104 2.97 -29.91 18.41
CA MET A 104 2.32 -28.63 18.11
C MET A 104 2.91 -27.49 18.95
N GLU A 105 3.11 -27.70 20.25
CA GLU A 105 3.76 -26.71 21.11
C GLU A 105 5.18 -26.40 20.64
N LYS A 106 5.96 -27.43 20.27
CA LYS A 106 7.31 -27.26 19.72
C LYS A 106 7.29 -26.48 18.42
N GLN A 107 6.40 -26.81 17.48
CA GLN A 107 6.27 -26.07 16.23
C GLN A 107 5.89 -24.61 16.48
N MET A 108 5.00 -24.34 17.44
CA MET A 108 4.67 -22.97 17.81
C MET A 108 5.90 -22.25 18.35
N GLN A 109 6.69 -22.91 19.19
CA GLN A 109 7.92 -22.33 19.74
C GLN A 109 8.91 -21.97 18.63
N GLU A 110 9.09 -22.81 17.61
CA GLU A 110 9.92 -22.49 16.43
C GLU A 110 9.43 -21.24 15.68
N LEU A 111 8.11 -21.05 15.55
CA LEU A 111 7.53 -19.84 14.94
C LEU A 111 7.74 -18.59 15.82
N VAL A 112 7.66 -18.74 17.13
CA VAL A 112 7.88 -17.65 18.09
C VAL A 112 9.37 -17.24 18.09
N ASP A 113 10.27 -18.21 18.10
CA ASP A 113 11.72 -17.98 18.17
C ASP A 113 12.29 -17.41 16.86
N SER A 114 11.64 -17.67 15.73
CA SER A 114 12.01 -17.09 14.43
C SER A 114 11.50 -15.68 14.21
N TYR A 115 10.73 -15.11 15.14
CA TYR A 115 10.28 -13.74 15.03
C TYR A 115 11.44 -12.74 15.16
N PHE A 116 11.47 -11.80 14.23
CA PHE A 116 12.19 -10.54 14.36
C PHE A 116 11.31 -9.40 13.86
N CYS A 117 11.55 -8.20 14.36
CA CYS A 117 10.84 -7.00 13.92
C CYS A 117 11.58 -6.38 12.73
N GLU A 118 11.01 -6.50 11.53
CA GLU A 118 11.58 -5.97 10.28
C GLU A 118 11.89 -4.46 10.38
N TRP A 119 11.04 -3.70 11.08
CA TRP A 119 11.27 -2.27 11.32
C TRP A 119 12.42 -2.00 12.27
N THR A 120 12.59 -2.82 13.30
CA THR A 120 13.74 -2.69 14.21
C THR A 120 15.04 -2.97 13.47
N GLU A 121 15.06 -3.98 12.58
CA GLU A 121 16.21 -4.27 11.72
C GLU A 121 16.53 -3.10 10.78
N ILE A 122 15.51 -2.47 10.18
CA ILE A 122 15.69 -1.27 9.36
C ILE A 122 16.27 -0.12 10.20
N LEU A 123 15.73 0.13 11.40
CA LEU A 123 16.22 1.19 12.28
C LEU A 123 17.64 0.94 12.80
N ALA A 124 18.10 -0.32 12.84
CA ALA A 124 19.47 -0.68 13.22
C ALA A 124 20.48 -0.56 12.07
N ASP A 125 20.02 -0.50 10.81
CA ASP A 125 20.86 -0.48 9.61
C ASP A 125 20.74 0.85 8.85
N PRO A 126 21.70 1.79 9.02
CA PRO A 126 21.69 3.07 8.33
C PRO A 126 21.73 2.97 6.79
N VAL A 127 22.21 1.86 6.23
CA VAL A 127 22.21 1.65 4.77
C VAL A 127 20.80 1.35 4.30
N ARG A 128 20.07 0.47 5.00
CA ARG A 128 18.66 0.16 4.69
C ARG A 128 17.72 1.34 4.92
N GLN A 129 18.01 2.22 5.88
CA GLN A 129 17.24 3.45 6.08
C GLN A 129 17.23 4.35 4.85
N ARG A 130 18.28 4.34 4.03
CA ARG A 130 18.35 5.14 2.80
C ARG A 130 17.27 4.78 1.79
N VAL A 131 16.70 3.57 1.84
CA VAL A 131 15.57 3.15 0.99
C VAL A 131 14.30 3.94 1.30
N PHE A 132 14.18 4.53 2.49
CA PHE A 132 12.99 5.26 2.94
C PHE A 132 13.12 6.79 2.80
N ARG A 133 14.22 7.29 2.20
CA ARG A 133 14.37 8.71 1.90
C ARG A 133 13.44 9.11 0.75
N GLN A 134 12.97 10.34 0.78
CA GLN A 134 12.09 10.87 -0.27
C GLN A 134 12.83 11.07 -1.61
N PHE A 135 14.09 11.48 -1.57
CA PHE A 135 14.88 11.76 -2.75
C PHE A 135 16.19 10.99 -2.75
N ASP A 136 16.62 10.60 -3.95
CA ASP A 136 17.84 9.82 -4.15
C ASP A 136 19.08 10.71 -4.31
N ASN A 137 18.90 12.02 -4.54
CA ASN A 137 19.98 12.99 -4.75
C ASN A 137 20.16 14.02 -3.62
N THR A 138 19.32 14.01 -2.59
CA THR A 138 19.39 14.95 -1.46
C THR A 138 18.81 14.36 -0.18
N ASP A 139 19.18 14.94 0.96
CA ASP A 139 18.64 14.61 2.30
C ASP A 139 17.48 15.53 2.71
N GLU A 140 17.04 16.43 1.82
CA GLU A 140 15.87 17.29 2.05
C GLU A 140 14.55 16.50 1.96
N ASP A 141 13.51 16.97 2.65
CA ASP A 141 12.15 16.46 2.53
C ASP A 141 11.19 17.59 2.11
N VAL A 142 10.16 17.25 1.35
CA VAL A 142 9.14 18.20 0.87
C VAL A 142 7.75 17.63 1.09
N GLU A 143 6.91 18.40 1.80
CA GLU A 143 5.50 18.07 1.96
C GLU A 143 4.71 18.23 0.65
N THR A 144 4.17 17.14 0.14
CA THR A 144 3.38 17.10 -1.11
C THR A 144 1.86 17.21 -0.89
N VAL A 145 1.41 17.08 0.37
CA VAL A 145 0.00 17.13 0.77
C VAL A 145 -0.13 17.91 2.07
N GLU A 146 -1.15 18.77 2.19
CA GLU A 146 -1.44 19.47 3.44
C GLU A 146 -1.91 18.51 4.53
N VAL A 147 -1.34 18.65 5.74
CA VAL A 147 -1.78 17.94 6.94
C VAL A 147 -2.90 18.73 7.62
N VAL A 148 -4.05 18.09 7.79
CA VAL A 148 -5.23 18.67 8.43
C VAL A 148 -5.52 18.00 9.77
N VAL A 149 -6.14 18.74 10.69
CA VAL A 149 -6.62 18.20 11.97
C VAL A 149 -8.10 17.87 11.84
N GLU A 150 -8.46 16.62 12.09
CA GLU A 150 -9.83 16.13 12.13
C GLU A 150 -10.02 15.27 13.37
N ARG A 151 -10.99 15.65 14.23
CA ARG A 151 -11.26 14.95 15.50
C ARG A 151 -10.01 14.80 16.39
N GLU A 152 -9.25 15.88 16.52
CA GLU A 152 -8.02 15.95 17.34
C GLU A 152 -6.86 15.06 16.83
N GLN A 153 -7.00 14.46 15.64
CA GLN A 153 -5.94 13.68 14.99
C GLN A 153 -5.49 14.36 13.70
N THR A 154 -4.21 14.25 13.39
CA THR A 154 -3.63 14.72 12.13
C THR A 154 -3.79 13.67 11.04
N ARG A 155 -4.17 14.09 9.84
CA ARG A 155 -4.18 13.25 8.64
C ARG A 155 -3.85 14.08 7.40
N PRO A 156 -3.39 13.49 6.29
CA PRO A 156 -3.37 14.20 5.02
C PRO A 156 -4.79 14.65 4.63
N THR A 157 -4.89 15.78 3.93
CA THR A 157 -6.13 16.18 3.27
C THR A 157 -6.56 15.15 2.21
N TYR A 158 -7.82 15.23 1.76
CA TYR A 158 -8.27 14.36 0.66
C TYR A 158 -7.65 14.80 -0.67
N TRP A 159 -7.67 13.91 -1.66
CA TRP A 159 -7.23 14.24 -3.00
C TRP A 159 -8.00 15.42 -3.59
N SER A 160 -7.32 16.22 -4.40
CA SER A 160 -7.98 17.24 -5.21
C SER A 160 -9.05 16.62 -6.11
N GLN A 161 -10.16 17.32 -6.27
CA GLN A 161 -11.20 16.91 -7.23
C GLN A 161 -10.72 17.09 -8.67
N GLU A 162 -9.86 18.08 -8.91
CA GLU A 162 -9.40 18.48 -10.22
C GLU A 162 -8.03 17.88 -10.55
N SER A 163 -7.95 17.21 -11.69
CA SER A 163 -6.68 16.82 -12.30
C SER A 163 -5.88 18.05 -12.75
N ALA A 164 -4.57 17.91 -12.88
CA ALA A 164 -3.75 18.86 -13.61
C ALA A 164 -3.92 18.61 -15.12
N SER A 165 -4.86 19.31 -15.75
CA SER A 165 -5.17 19.17 -17.19
C SER A 165 -4.29 20.03 -18.11
N GLU A 166 -3.17 20.55 -17.58
CA GLU A 166 -2.20 21.28 -18.38
C GLU A 166 -1.52 20.34 -19.37
N ASP A 167 -1.28 20.81 -20.60
CA ASP A 167 -0.59 20.00 -21.58
C ASP A 167 0.93 20.11 -21.41
N PHE A 168 1.46 19.38 -20.44
CA PHE A 168 2.88 19.38 -20.09
C PHE A 168 3.80 18.90 -21.22
N ARG A 169 3.28 18.13 -22.19
CA ARG A 169 4.06 17.58 -23.31
C ARG A 169 4.49 18.65 -24.33
N SER A 170 3.66 19.68 -24.48
CA SER A 170 3.74 20.66 -25.58
C SER A 170 4.36 21.97 -25.09
N HIS A 171 4.76 22.02 -23.82
CA HIS A 171 5.42 23.18 -23.24
C HIS A 171 6.78 23.42 -23.91
N HIS A 172 7.00 24.64 -24.38
CA HIS A 172 8.24 25.03 -25.02
C HIS A 172 9.18 25.66 -24.00
N TRP A 173 10.27 24.96 -23.71
CA TRP A 173 11.31 25.43 -22.80
C TRP A 173 12.18 26.52 -23.43
N SER A 174 12.51 27.56 -22.65
CA SER A 174 13.33 28.68 -23.12
C SER A 174 14.74 28.27 -23.54
N GLN A 175 15.34 27.36 -22.78
CA GLN A 175 16.64 26.76 -23.03
C GLN A 175 16.68 25.37 -22.39
N LEU A 176 17.57 24.51 -22.87
CA LEU A 176 17.81 23.18 -22.31
C LEU A 176 19.30 22.98 -22.14
N ALA A 177 19.70 22.49 -20.96
CA ALA A 177 21.08 22.18 -20.64
C ALA A 177 21.19 20.80 -19.99
N TRP A 178 22.26 20.08 -20.34
CA TRP A 178 22.57 18.79 -19.74
C TRP A 178 23.21 18.99 -18.37
N GLU A 179 22.58 18.44 -17.33
CA GLU A 179 23.05 18.51 -15.95
C GLU A 179 23.16 17.10 -15.34
N PRO A 180 24.23 16.79 -14.59
CA PRO A 180 24.35 15.53 -13.85
C PRO A 180 23.45 15.58 -12.61
N LEU A 181 22.62 14.55 -12.39
CA LEU A 181 21.69 14.52 -11.24
C LEU A 181 21.84 13.31 -10.33
N LEU A 182 22.29 12.17 -10.85
CA LEU A 182 22.43 10.94 -10.06
C LEU A 182 23.54 10.06 -10.61
N GLU A 183 24.30 9.41 -9.74
CA GLU A 183 25.32 8.44 -10.14
C GLU A 183 24.68 7.13 -10.65
N THR A 184 25.26 6.53 -11.68
CA THR A 184 24.72 5.31 -12.33
C THR A 184 24.69 4.11 -11.38
N LYS A 185 25.66 4.05 -10.45
CA LYS A 185 25.75 3.07 -9.36
C LYS A 185 24.46 2.96 -8.52
N HIS A 186 23.64 4.02 -8.49
CA HIS A 186 22.35 4.00 -7.81
C HIS A 186 21.44 2.88 -8.32
N PHE A 187 21.45 2.65 -9.64
CA PHE A 187 20.60 1.66 -10.31
C PHE A 187 21.21 0.26 -10.36
N ASP A 188 22.46 0.10 -9.93
CA ASP A 188 23.11 -1.22 -9.84
C ASP A 188 22.83 -1.89 -8.48
N ALA A 189 22.48 -1.09 -7.47
CA ALA A 189 22.11 -1.57 -6.15
C ALA A 189 20.65 -2.04 -6.10
N ASP A 190 20.41 -3.19 -5.47
CA ASP A 190 19.09 -3.64 -4.98
C ASP A 190 17.98 -3.81 -6.04
N GLY A 191 18.32 -3.90 -7.33
CA GLY A 191 17.35 -4.04 -8.41
C GLY A 191 16.47 -2.80 -8.62
N ARG A 192 16.93 -1.63 -8.19
CA ARG A 192 16.22 -0.35 -8.40
C ARG A 192 16.18 0.01 -9.88
N SER A 193 14.98 0.14 -10.43
CA SER A 193 14.75 0.56 -11.82
C SER A 193 14.35 2.03 -11.96
N SER A 194 14.20 2.75 -10.86
CA SER A 194 13.76 4.14 -10.84
C SER A 194 14.38 4.93 -9.69
N ALA A 195 14.37 6.25 -9.82
CA ALA A 195 14.85 7.19 -8.81
C ALA A 195 13.95 8.44 -8.77
N GLN A 196 13.79 9.02 -7.59
CA GLN A 196 13.10 10.29 -7.36
C GLN A 196 14.12 11.39 -7.08
N ILE A 197 14.08 12.45 -7.89
CA ILE A 197 15.09 13.51 -7.90
C ILE A 197 14.44 14.84 -7.55
N LYS A 198 15.06 15.60 -6.64
CA LYS A 198 14.68 16.99 -6.35
C LYS A 198 15.57 17.95 -7.12
N ARG A 199 14.97 18.95 -7.77
CA ARG A 199 15.67 20.09 -8.40
C ARG A 199 14.83 21.36 -8.22
N GLY A 200 15.31 22.29 -7.41
CA GLY A 200 14.51 23.45 -6.99
C GLY A 200 13.31 23.01 -6.15
N ASP A 201 12.13 23.53 -6.48
CA ASP A 201 10.82 23.09 -5.96
C ASP A 201 10.23 21.91 -6.77
N THR A 202 10.83 21.55 -7.91
CA THR A 202 10.36 20.47 -8.78
C THR A 202 10.91 19.10 -8.38
N GLN A 203 10.08 18.07 -8.57
CA GLN A 203 10.46 16.67 -8.41
C GLN A 203 10.37 15.95 -9.75
N LEU A 204 11.38 15.14 -10.06
CA LEU A 204 11.52 14.38 -11.29
C LEU A 204 11.59 12.88 -10.99
N ALA A 205 11.11 12.08 -11.94
CA ALA A 205 11.24 10.63 -11.92
C ALA A 205 12.24 10.22 -13.00
N VAL A 206 13.22 9.40 -12.65
CA VAL A 206 14.16 8.81 -13.60
C VAL A 206 13.95 7.30 -13.62
N PHE A 207 13.96 6.69 -14.80
CA PHE A 207 13.76 5.26 -15.00
C PHE A 207 14.92 4.67 -15.80
N ARG A 208 15.44 3.53 -15.37
CA ARG A 208 16.41 2.72 -16.12
C ARG A 208 15.71 1.48 -16.68
N VAL A 209 15.60 1.42 -18.01
CA VAL A 209 14.89 0.35 -18.72
C VAL A 209 15.80 -0.22 -19.79
N ARG A 210 16.19 -1.50 -19.65
CA ARG A 210 17.10 -2.19 -20.58
C ARG A 210 18.37 -1.39 -20.92
N GLY A 211 18.97 -0.76 -19.91
CA GLY A 211 20.19 0.03 -20.05
C GLY A 211 19.99 1.44 -20.64
N ARG A 212 18.74 1.85 -20.92
CA ARG A 212 18.41 3.22 -21.34
C ARG A 212 17.75 3.99 -20.20
N TYR A 213 17.94 5.30 -20.21
CA TYR A 213 17.38 6.20 -19.21
C TYR A 213 16.22 6.99 -19.79
N TYR A 214 15.19 7.19 -18.97
CA TYR A 214 14.03 8.02 -19.29
C TYR A 214 13.74 8.92 -18.09
N ALA A 215 13.36 10.16 -18.32
CA ALA A 215 13.02 11.08 -17.25
C ALA A 215 11.68 11.78 -17.50
N THR A 216 10.94 11.98 -16.42
CA THR A 216 9.65 12.67 -16.43
C THR A 216 9.51 13.57 -15.21
N GLN A 217 8.45 14.39 -15.15
CA GLN A 217 8.00 14.92 -13.86
C GLN A 217 7.65 13.78 -12.90
N GLN A 218 7.76 14.00 -11.59
CA GLN A 218 7.36 13.02 -10.56
C GLN A 218 5.85 13.02 -10.29
N MET A 219 5.19 14.16 -10.55
CA MET A 219 3.76 14.34 -10.28
C MET A 219 2.89 13.62 -11.32
N CYS A 220 2.05 12.70 -10.87
CA CYS A 220 0.92 12.20 -11.63
C CYS A 220 -0.20 13.25 -11.70
N PRO A 221 -0.60 13.73 -12.90
CA PRO A 221 -1.58 14.80 -13.06
C PRO A 221 -2.99 14.42 -12.62
N HIS A 222 -3.35 13.13 -12.58
CA HIS A 222 -4.71 12.69 -12.24
C HIS A 222 -5.18 13.16 -10.84
N LYS A 223 -4.33 13.03 -9.83
CA LYS A 223 -4.62 13.48 -8.45
C LYS A 223 -3.50 14.29 -7.83
N ARG A 224 -2.64 14.88 -8.68
CA ARG A 224 -1.48 15.71 -8.29
C ARG A 224 -0.57 14.99 -7.28
N ALA A 225 -0.41 13.67 -7.44
CA ALA A 225 0.34 12.82 -6.53
C ALA A 225 1.77 12.63 -7.03
N PHE A 226 2.77 12.92 -6.21
CA PHE A 226 4.20 12.83 -6.55
C PHE A 226 4.74 11.41 -6.37
N VAL A 227 4.41 10.52 -7.31
CA VAL A 227 4.59 9.05 -7.15
C VAL A 227 4.98 8.31 -8.43
N LEU A 228 5.41 9.00 -9.49
CA LEU A 228 5.68 8.33 -10.76
C LEU A 228 6.92 7.42 -10.71
N SER A 229 7.95 7.77 -9.93
CA SER A 229 9.11 6.89 -9.68
C SER A 229 8.71 5.54 -9.06
N ASP A 230 7.65 5.49 -8.26
CA ASP A 230 7.10 4.26 -7.65
C ASP A 230 6.19 3.48 -8.61
N GLY A 231 6.00 4.00 -9.83
CA GLY A 231 5.19 3.38 -10.86
C GLY A 231 5.85 2.15 -11.46
N LEU A 232 5.01 1.22 -11.92
CA LEU A 232 5.50 0.08 -12.68
C LEU A 232 5.74 0.51 -14.13
N VAL A 233 6.94 0.24 -14.65
CA VAL A 233 7.23 0.42 -16.07
C VAL A 233 6.67 -0.77 -16.84
N GLY A 234 5.78 -0.50 -17.79
CA GLY A 234 5.28 -1.47 -18.74
C GLY A 234 6.07 -1.43 -20.05
N GLU A 235 6.06 -2.55 -20.75
CA GLU A 235 6.66 -2.68 -22.08
C GLU A 235 5.64 -3.27 -23.05
N GLN A 236 5.62 -2.70 -24.25
CA GLN A 236 4.98 -3.27 -25.42
C GLN A 236 6.09 -3.48 -26.45
N ALA A 237 6.43 -4.75 -26.66
CA ALA A 237 7.44 -5.12 -27.64
C ALA A 237 7.04 -4.60 -29.02
N ALA A 238 8.01 -4.02 -29.74
CA ALA A 238 7.84 -3.77 -31.16
C ALA A 238 7.59 -5.11 -31.86
N ALA A 239 6.73 -5.13 -32.89
CA ALA A 239 6.57 -6.31 -33.72
C ALA A 239 7.95 -6.70 -34.29
N ALA A 240 8.39 -7.93 -34.06
CA ALA A 240 9.67 -8.41 -34.53
C ALA A 240 9.73 -8.28 -36.06
N ASN A 241 10.56 -7.36 -36.56
CA ASN A 241 10.90 -7.34 -37.97
C ASN A 241 12.11 -8.27 -38.14
N GLU A 242 11.91 -9.41 -38.79
CA GLU A 242 12.94 -10.47 -38.99
C GLU A 242 14.18 -9.98 -39.78
N ASN A 243 14.18 -8.75 -40.30
CA ASN A 243 15.24 -8.22 -41.16
C ASN A 243 16.17 -7.15 -40.52
N CYS A 244 16.10 -6.89 -39.22
CA CYS A 244 16.96 -5.88 -38.60
C CYS A 244 18.10 -6.53 -37.80
N ALA A 245 19.06 -7.10 -38.51
CA ALA A 245 20.40 -7.37 -37.98
C ALA A 245 21.30 -6.15 -38.27
N SER A 246 22.04 -5.74 -37.24
CA SER A 246 23.15 -4.76 -37.23
C SER A 246 22.81 -3.26 -37.22
N ASN A 247 23.47 -2.59 -36.27
CA ASN A 247 23.55 -1.15 -35.97
C ASN A 247 22.42 -0.57 -35.12
N GLY A 248 22.80 -0.21 -33.88
CA GLY A 248 21.96 0.18 -32.75
C GLY A 248 21.26 1.53 -32.85
N ASP A 249 20.70 1.87 -34.00
CA ASP A 249 19.70 2.92 -34.13
C ASP A 249 18.64 2.49 -35.15
N SER A 250 17.68 1.71 -34.68
CA SER A 250 16.47 1.37 -35.43
C SER A 250 15.30 2.00 -34.70
N GLY A 251 14.71 3.04 -35.29
CA GLY A 251 13.52 3.79 -34.84
C GLY A 251 12.22 2.97 -34.78
N GLY A 252 12.30 1.73 -34.31
CA GLY A 252 11.19 0.82 -34.04
C GLY A 252 11.47 0.02 -32.76
N GLY A 253 11.86 0.70 -31.67
CA GLY A 253 12.10 0.08 -30.36
C GLY A 253 10.79 -0.22 -29.62
N SER A 254 10.85 -1.10 -28.61
CA SER A 254 9.72 -1.34 -27.70
C SER A 254 9.18 -0.03 -27.13
N LYS A 255 7.85 0.05 -27.02
CA LYS A 255 7.18 1.16 -26.35
C LYS A 255 7.18 0.92 -24.84
N TYR A 256 7.54 1.93 -24.08
CA TYR A 256 7.54 1.92 -22.62
C TYR A 256 6.60 2.96 -22.07
N TRP A 257 5.96 2.65 -20.94
CA TRP A 257 5.14 3.60 -20.20
C TRP A 257 5.31 3.36 -18.70
N VAL A 258 5.03 4.37 -17.90
CA VAL A 258 4.92 4.24 -16.44
C VAL A 258 3.45 4.26 -16.00
N SER A 259 3.06 3.29 -15.19
CA SER A 259 1.72 3.21 -14.60
C SER A 259 1.72 3.83 -13.20
N CYS A 260 0.93 4.89 -13.01
CA CYS A 260 0.75 5.51 -11.68
C CYS A 260 0.33 4.46 -10.64
N PRO A 261 1.02 4.35 -9.49
CA PRO A 261 0.78 3.30 -8.51
C PRO A 261 -0.63 3.36 -7.91
N TYR A 262 -1.20 4.56 -7.71
CA TYR A 262 -2.51 4.74 -7.10
C TYR A 262 -3.69 4.51 -8.05
N HIS A 263 -3.60 4.96 -9.30
CA HIS A 263 -4.78 5.03 -10.19
C HIS A 263 -4.60 4.33 -11.54
N LYS A 264 -3.43 3.71 -11.78
CA LYS A 264 -3.11 2.96 -13.00
C LYS A 264 -3.33 3.74 -14.29
N ARG A 265 -3.10 5.06 -14.25
CA ARG A 265 -2.95 5.90 -15.44
C ARG A 265 -1.58 5.64 -16.04
N ASN A 266 -1.54 5.38 -17.35
CA ASN A 266 -0.34 4.95 -18.06
C ASN A 266 0.22 6.08 -18.91
N PHE A 267 1.43 6.53 -18.60
CA PHE A 267 2.10 7.63 -19.29
C PHE A 267 3.28 7.14 -20.11
N ASP A 268 3.28 7.44 -21.40
CA ASP A 268 4.31 6.98 -22.34
C ASP A 268 5.68 7.59 -21.99
N LEU A 269 6.73 6.78 -21.87
CA LEU A 269 8.11 7.23 -21.63
C LEU A 269 8.86 7.51 -22.95
N ASN A 270 8.42 6.90 -24.04
CA ASN A 270 9.00 7.03 -25.38
C ASN A 270 7.92 6.90 -26.48
N GLY A 271 8.37 6.86 -27.74
CA GLY A 271 7.51 6.73 -28.92
C GLY A 271 7.23 8.08 -29.57
N ASP A 272 6.21 8.13 -30.44
CA ASP A 272 5.85 9.33 -31.21
C ASP A 272 5.35 10.48 -30.34
N MET A 273 4.78 10.13 -29.18
CA MET A 273 4.13 11.06 -28.28
C MET A 273 4.51 10.80 -26.81
N PRO A 274 5.79 10.98 -26.41
CA PRO A 274 6.20 10.84 -25.02
C PRO A 274 5.38 11.75 -24.10
N GLY A 275 5.10 11.27 -22.90
CA GLY A 275 4.29 11.96 -21.90
C GLY A 275 2.78 11.87 -22.10
N ARG A 276 2.29 11.22 -23.18
CA ARG A 276 0.86 10.97 -23.36
C ARG A 276 0.33 10.04 -22.28
N CYS A 277 -0.83 10.35 -21.69
CA CYS A 277 -1.60 9.38 -20.93
C CYS A 277 -2.46 8.52 -21.88
N SER A 278 -2.14 7.23 -22.02
CA SER A 278 -2.93 6.31 -22.87
C SER A 278 -4.28 5.93 -22.26
N SER A 279 -4.49 6.21 -20.98
CA SER A 279 -5.74 5.92 -20.26
C SER A 279 -6.73 7.08 -20.27
N ASP A 280 -6.27 8.30 -20.55
CA ASP A 280 -7.04 9.53 -20.46
C ASP A 280 -6.33 10.62 -21.27
N ASP A 281 -6.79 10.88 -22.49
CA ASP A 281 -6.11 11.81 -23.41
C ASP A 281 -6.14 13.28 -22.93
N SER A 282 -6.90 13.60 -21.87
CA SER A 282 -6.87 14.94 -21.23
C SER A 282 -5.67 15.16 -20.31
N LEU A 283 -4.88 14.11 -20.04
CA LEU A 283 -3.73 14.15 -19.16
C LEU A 283 -2.43 13.94 -19.95
N SER A 284 -1.40 14.67 -19.58
CA SER A 284 -0.04 14.44 -20.05
C SER A 284 0.98 14.67 -18.93
N ILE A 285 2.23 14.29 -19.18
CA ILE A 285 3.36 14.59 -18.30
C ILE A 285 4.50 15.16 -19.14
N ALA A 286 5.30 16.02 -18.52
CA ALA A 286 6.57 16.46 -19.10
C ALA A 286 7.56 15.28 -19.12
N THR A 287 8.31 15.18 -20.21
CA THR A 287 9.40 14.22 -20.38
C THR A 287 10.68 14.96 -20.73
N PHE A 288 11.81 14.41 -20.29
CA PHE A 288 13.13 15.01 -20.47
C PHE A 288 14.09 13.96 -21.02
N ALA A 289 14.98 14.38 -21.89
CA ALA A 289 16.03 13.49 -22.39
C ALA A 289 16.97 13.12 -21.24
N ALA A 290 17.36 11.85 -21.18
CA ALA A 290 18.19 11.29 -20.12
C ALA A 290 19.24 10.36 -20.74
N GLU A 291 20.50 10.50 -20.31
CA GLU A 291 21.58 9.65 -20.78
C GLU A 291 22.60 9.38 -19.67
N GLU A 292 23.21 8.20 -19.70
CA GLU A 292 24.42 7.91 -18.93
C GLU A 292 25.64 8.39 -19.72
N ARG A 293 26.63 8.94 -19.02
CA ARG A 293 27.91 9.35 -19.59
C ARG A 293 29.07 8.58 -18.95
N ASP A 294 30.22 8.61 -19.63
CA ASP A 294 31.43 7.85 -19.26
C ASP A 294 32.02 8.23 -17.88
N ASP A 295 31.58 9.34 -17.30
CA ASP A 295 31.95 9.76 -15.95
C ASP A 295 31.13 9.09 -14.83
N GLY A 296 30.20 8.19 -15.18
CA GLY A 296 29.38 7.43 -14.24
C GLY A 296 28.18 8.20 -13.71
N TRP A 297 27.76 9.26 -14.40
CA TRP A 297 26.57 10.05 -14.04
C TRP A 297 25.46 9.90 -15.07
N VAL A 298 24.22 9.96 -14.56
CA VAL A 298 23.02 10.14 -15.36
C VAL A 298 22.75 11.64 -15.50
N TYR A 299 22.79 12.09 -16.74
CA TYR A 299 22.52 13.45 -17.15
C TYR A 299 21.08 13.59 -17.63
N LEU A 300 20.41 14.67 -17.22
CA LEU A 300 19.13 15.08 -17.77
C LEU A 300 19.26 16.39 -18.55
N ASN A 301 18.56 16.49 -19.68
CA ASN A 301 18.47 17.73 -20.45
C ASN A 301 17.29 18.56 -19.96
N LEU A 302 17.56 19.55 -19.11
CA LEU A 302 16.54 20.26 -18.34
C LEU A 302 16.51 21.77 -18.63
N PRO A 303 15.35 22.41 -18.46
CA PRO A 303 15.22 23.87 -18.50
C PRO A 303 15.78 24.55 -17.25
N PRO A 304 15.86 25.90 -17.23
CA PRO A 304 16.19 26.66 -16.03
C PRO A 304 15.27 26.29 -14.87
N VAL A 305 15.82 26.31 -13.65
CA VAL A 305 15.08 25.91 -12.43
C VAL A 305 13.81 26.73 -12.26
N GLU A 306 13.86 28.02 -12.53
CA GLU A 306 12.74 28.95 -12.38
C GLU A 306 11.59 28.61 -13.33
N GLU A 307 11.89 28.22 -14.56
CA GLU A 307 10.89 27.81 -15.55
C GLU A 307 10.29 26.45 -15.19
N LEU A 308 11.14 25.53 -14.75
CA LEU A 308 10.72 24.20 -14.30
C LEU A 308 9.77 24.31 -13.10
N ASP A 309 10.17 25.07 -12.07
CA ASP A 309 9.40 25.29 -10.84
C ASP A 309 8.10 26.04 -11.10
N ALA A 310 8.11 27.01 -12.04
CA ALA A 310 6.89 27.70 -12.43
C ALA A 310 5.83 26.72 -12.96
N LEU A 311 6.22 25.71 -13.75
CA LEU A 311 5.29 24.73 -14.34
C LEU A 311 5.01 23.53 -13.41
N LEU A 312 6.05 22.94 -12.83
CA LEU A 312 6.03 21.62 -12.17
C LEU A 312 6.35 21.67 -10.67
N GLY A 313 6.53 22.86 -10.10
CA GLY A 313 6.89 23.04 -8.70
C GLY A 313 5.94 22.33 -7.75
N THR A 314 6.51 21.67 -6.74
CA THR A 314 5.75 20.97 -5.70
C THR A 314 4.80 21.90 -4.97
N SER A 315 5.25 23.13 -4.69
CA SER A 315 4.46 24.14 -3.98
C SER A 315 3.21 24.58 -4.73
N ARG A 316 3.27 24.58 -6.08
CA ARG A 316 2.13 24.86 -6.97
C ARG A 316 1.09 23.73 -6.93
N TRP A 317 1.55 22.49 -6.97
CA TRP A 317 0.69 21.33 -7.12
C TRP A 317 0.37 20.58 -5.82
N LYS A 318 0.95 21.01 -4.69
CA LYS A 318 0.65 20.50 -3.35
C LYS A 318 -0.85 20.49 -3.12
N THR A 319 -1.40 19.32 -2.79
CA THR A 319 -2.83 19.19 -2.55
C THR A 319 -3.22 19.91 -1.26
N ARG A 320 -4.17 20.84 -1.35
CA ARG A 320 -4.64 21.62 -0.21
C ARG A 320 -6.07 21.25 0.18
N LYS A 321 -6.43 21.54 1.42
CA LYS A 321 -7.76 21.28 1.98
C LYS A 321 -8.85 21.99 1.20
N GLU A 322 -8.60 23.20 0.69
CA GLU A 322 -9.63 23.98 -0.01
C GLU A 322 -10.01 23.36 -1.36
N GLU A 323 -9.08 22.62 -1.98
CA GLU A 323 -9.28 21.94 -3.27
C GLU A 323 -9.89 20.54 -3.14
N ALA A 324 -9.94 20.04 -1.90
CA ALA A 324 -10.36 18.70 -1.56
C ALA A 324 -11.85 18.68 -1.20
N GLY A 325 -12.62 17.82 -1.86
CA GLY A 325 -14.02 17.59 -1.48
C GLY A 325 -14.10 16.82 -0.15
N ASP A 326 -15.01 17.20 0.75
CA ASP A 326 -15.29 16.44 1.96
C ASP A 326 -16.22 15.25 1.65
N PRO A 327 -15.69 13.99 1.65
CA PRO A 327 -16.49 12.81 1.32
C PRO A 327 -17.55 12.50 2.40
N PHE A 328 -17.40 13.04 3.60
CA PHE A 328 -18.31 12.80 4.72
C PHE A 328 -19.31 13.93 4.91
N GLN A 329 -19.25 15.02 4.13
CA GLN A 329 -20.15 16.16 4.27
C GLN A 329 -21.63 15.75 4.33
N ARG A 330 -22.06 14.83 3.46
CA ARG A 330 -23.45 14.30 3.46
C ARG A 330 -23.76 13.50 4.72
N LEU A 331 -22.81 12.69 5.19
CA LEU A 331 -22.96 11.89 6.41
C LEU A 331 -23.02 12.80 7.63
N ASP A 332 -22.16 13.81 7.69
CA ASP A 332 -22.11 14.79 8.77
C ASP A 332 -23.36 15.68 8.79
N GLN A 333 -23.92 16.03 7.62
CA GLN A 333 -25.24 16.66 7.54
C GLN A 333 -26.34 15.75 8.10
N LYS A 334 -26.32 14.45 7.74
CA LYS A 334 -27.30 13.46 8.22
C LYS A 334 -27.18 13.18 9.72
N LEU A 335 -25.96 13.13 10.24
CA LEU A 335 -25.69 12.87 11.65
C LEU A 335 -25.80 14.15 12.50
N GLY A 336 -25.64 15.32 11.89
CA GLY A 336 -25.60 16.63 12.53
C GLY A 336 -24.28 16.91 13.26
N LYS A 337 -24.16 18.10 13.88
CA LYS A 337 -23.02 18.45 14.74
C LYS A 337 -23.03 17.58 16.00
N SER A 338 -22.16 16.57 16.06
CA SER A 338 -21.81 15.80 17.27
C SER A 338 -23.00 15.22 18.06
N GLN A 339 -23.39 13.99 17.74
CA GLN A 339 -24.20 13.14 18.62
C GLN A 339 -23.36 12.50 19.76
N LYS A 340 -22.40 13.24 20.36
CA LYS A 340 -21.75 12.78 21.60
C LYS A 340 -22.84 12.46 22.63
N GLY A 341 -22.85 11.22 23.15
CA GLY A 341 -23.78 10.81 24.21
C GLY A 341 -25.07 10.11 23.78
N ARG A 342 -25.25 9.74 22.51
CA ARG A 342 -26.40 8.91 22.11
C ARG A 342 -26.22 7.48 22.62
N LYS A 343 -27.08 7.05 23.55
CA LYS A 343 -27.22 5.64 23.93
C LYS A 343 -27.73 4.86 22.73
N GLY A 344 -27.13 3.70 22.44
CA GLY A 344 -27.64 2.79 21.43
C GLY A 344 -29.12 2.50 21.70
N ARG A 345 -29.97 2.71 20.70
CA ARG A 345 -31.38 2.32 20.78
C ARG A 345 -31.47 0.82 20.56
N LYS A 346 -32.33 0.13 21.30
CA LYS A 346 -32.59 -1.28 20.98
C LYS A 346 -33.24 -1.31 19.58
N PRO A 347 -32.95 -2.33 18.75
CA PRO A 347 -33.57 -2.47 17.43
C PRO A 347 -35.11 -2.40 17.48
N THR A 348 -35.71 -2.80 18.60
CA THR A 348 -37.16 -2.72 18.89
C THR A 348 -37.69 -1.29 18.99
N ASP A 349 -36.84 -0.32 19.29
CA ASP A 349 -37.22 1.07 19.55
C ASP A 349 -37.09 1.97 18.30
N ILE A 350 -36.66 1.37 17.18
CA ILE A 350 -36.52 2.04 15.89
C ILE A 350 -37.81 1.78 15.11
N GLN A 351 -38.75 2.74 15.12
CA GLN A 351 -39.83 2.71 14.13
C GLN A 351 -39.22 2.82 12.73
N PRO A 352 -39.57 1.92 11.79
CA PRO A 352 -39.12 2.07 10.41
C PRO A 352 -39.64 3.42 9.89
N PRO A 353 -38.79 4.24 9.24
CA PRO A 353 -39.27 5.47 8.63
C PRO A 353 -40.36 5.11 7.61
N SER A 354 -41.45 5.86 7.59
CA SER A 354 -42.44 5.77 6.52
C SER A 354 -41.72 6.04 5.21
N LEU A 355 -41.59 5.01 4.38
CA LEU A 355 -41.03 5.14 3.03
C LEU A 355 -41.97 6.05 2.23
N GLN A 356 -41.66 7.34 2.15
CA GLN A 356 -42.21 8.21 1.11
C GLN A 356 -41.34 8.03 -0.13
N THR A 357 -41.79 7.15 -1.03
CA THR A 357 -41.28 7.08 -2.40
C THR A 357 -41.64 8.38 -3.11
N VAL A 358 -40.68 9.27 -3.25
CA VAL A 358 -40.76 10.36 -4.23
C VAL A 358 -40.31 9.78 -5.57
N SER A 359 -41.22 9.70 -6.54
CA SER A 359 -40.83 9.31 -7.90
C SER A 359 -39.99 10.42 -8.51
N ILE A 360 -38.72 10.13 -8.79
CA ILE A 360 -37.89 11.01 -9.61
C ILE A 360 -38.17 10.58 -11.05
N GLY A 361 -38.86 11.44 -11.81
CA GLY A 361 -39.04 11.25 -13.25
C GLY A 361 -37.67 11.25 -13.94
N TRP A 362 -37.44 10.25 -14.78
CA TRP A 362 -36.23 10.10 -15.57
C TRP A 362 -36.14 11.12 -16.71
#